data_AF-A0A4R0KX88-F1
#
_entry.id   AF-A0A4R0KX88-F1
#
_cell.length_a   1.000
_cell.length_b   1.000
_cell.length_c   1.000
_cell.angle_alpha   90.00
_cell.angle_beta   90.00
_cell.angle_gamma   90.00
#
_symmetry.space_group_name_H-M   'P 1'
#
loop_
_entity.id
_entity.type
_entity.pdbx_description
1 polymer ?
#
loop_
_entity_poly.entity_id
_entity_poly.type
_entity_poly.pdbx_seq_one_letter_code
_entity_poly.pdbx_strand_id
1 'polypeptide(L)'
;MSALRHVGFGVVDENGDPAPLKPVRPGVVRRVALPRKSPASKTMQRPAPKMGRSPVDHTLKQRRAAQRKRRDEAEADYTLAAAEHERAGQVLDAHQHRIADLEADLVRLNDQLEETRQTLRKARKQTRRLERAFNQAARNAAAVRKRFDTEEQRLTAME
;
A
#
# COMPACT_ATOMS: atom_id res chain seq x y z
N MET A 1 13.56 3.36 3.35
CA MET A 1 12.88 3.99 4.49
C MET A 1 11.77 4.88 3.97
N SER A 2 10.61 4.75 4.60
CA SER A 2 9.42 5.60 4.66
C SER A 2 8.88 6.34 3.42
N ALA A 3 7.58 6.08 3.20
CA ALA A 3 6.70 6.67 2.22
C ALA A 3 6.32 8.13 2.56
N LEU A 4 6.33 9.01 1.55
CA LEU A 4 5.62 10.29 1.63
C LEU A 4 4.11 10.02 1.57
N ARG A 5 3.44 10.18 2.71
CA ARG A 5 1.97 10.25 2.79
C ARG A 5 1.56 11.68 2.41
N HIS A 6 0.80 11.84 1.32
CA HIS A 6 0.14 13.10 1.02
C HIS A 6 -1.03 13.30 1.99
N VAL A 7 -0.80 14.14 3.00
CA VAL A 7 -1.84 14.75 3.82
C VAL A 7 -1.86 16.24 3.48
N GLY A 8 -3.07 16.82 3.46
CA GLY A 8 -3.42 18.11 2.86
C GLY A 8 -2.41 19.25 2.99
N PHE A 9 -2.32 20.04 1.90
CA PHE A 9 -1.72 21.37 1.76
C PHE A 9 -1.10 21.97 3.04
N GLY A 10 0.15 21.61 3.31
CA GLY A 10 0.98 22.22 4.34
C GLY A 10 2.43 21.74 4.17
N VAL A 11 3.39 22.66 4.15
CA VAL A 11 4.81 22.31 4.17
C VAL A 11 5.16 21.95 5.61
N VAL A 12 5.62 20.72 5.82
CA VAL A 12 5.96 20.15 7.13
C VAL A 12 7.48 19.99 7.20
N ASP A 13 8.08 20.22 8.35
CA ASP A 13 9.52 19.99 8.54
C ASP A 13 9.86 18.49 8.68
N GLU A 14 11.15 18.16 8.76
CA GLU A 14 11.63 16.76 8.82
C GLU A 14 11.16 16.00 10.08
N ASN A 15 10.57 16.69 11.07
CA ASN A 15 10.03 16.10 12.29
C ASN A 15 8.51 15.90 12.26
N GLY A 16 7.82 16.35 11.20
CA GLY A 16 6.37 16.20 11.09
C GLY A 16 5.56 17.36 11.70
N ASP A 17 6.22 18.45 12.11
CA ASP A 17 5.55 19.62 12.67
C ASP A 17 5.22 20.67 11.58
N PRO A 18 4.04 21.32 11.62
CA PRO A 18 3.65 22.29 10.61
C PRO A 18 4.52 23.55 10.69
N ALA A 19 5.27 23.85 9.63
CA ALA A 19 6.15 25.00 9.60
C ALA A 19 5.35 26.33 9.64
N PRO A 20 5.67 27.28 10.53
CA PRO A 20 4.97 28.55 10.60
C PRO A 20 5.34 29.44 9.40
N LEU A 21 4.54 29.36 8.33
CA LEU A 21 4.67 30.25 7.18
C LEU A 21 4.22 31.67 7.57
N LYS A 22 5.16 32.61 7.58
CA LYS A 22 4.84 34.04 7.72
C LYS A 22 4.06 34.49 6.48
N PRO A 23 2.92 35.19 6.63
CA PRO A 23 2.17 35.70 5.49
C PRO A 23 3.03 36.70 4.70
N VAL A 24 3.38 36.35 3.47
CA VAL A 24 3.97 37.29 2.51
C VAL A 24 2.86 38.26 2.11
N ARG A 25 2.89 39.46 2.71
CA ARG A 25 2.00 40.54 2.29
C ARG A 25 2.30 40.88 0.83
N PRO A 26 1.31 40.90 -0.08
CA PRO A 26 1.55 41.36 -1.44
C PRO A 26 1.96 42.83 -1.38
N GLY A 27 3.18 43.12 -1.86
CA GLY A 27 3.69 44.48 -1.99
C GLY A 27 2.80 45.27 -2.95
N VAL A 28 2.13 46.30 -2.42
CA VAL A 28 1.38 47.26 -3.23
C VAL A 28 2.37 47.99 -4.13
N VAL A 29 2.41 47.62 -5.41
CA VAL A 29 3.15 48.37 -6.43
C VAL A 29 2.41 49.68 -6.66
N ARG A 30 2.95 50.74 -6.04
CA ARG A 30 2.52 52.13 -6.20
C ARG A 30 2.67 52.52 -7.68
N ARG A 31 1.56 52.55 -8.43
CA ARG A 31 1.53 53.11 -9.79
C ARG A 31 1.83 54.60 -9.70
N VAL A 32 3.03 55.01 -10.10
CA VAL A 32 3.37 56.41 -10.31
C VAL A 32 2.61 56.88 -11.54
N ALA A 33 1.79 57.92 -11.35
CA ALA A 33 1.04 58.58 -12.39
C ALA A 33 1.96 59.36 -13.35
N LEU A 34 1.50 59.47 -14.60
CA LEU A 34 2.14 60.09 -15.76
C LEU A 34 2.71 61.51 -15.52
N PRO A 35 3.55 61.97 -16.46
CA PRO A 35 3.20 63.24 -17.12
C PRO A 35 2.89 63.05 -18.60
N ARG A 36 1.67 63.47 -18.95
CA ARG A 36 1.18 63.68 -20.32
C ARG A 36 2.09 64.68 -21.04
N LYS A 37 2.60 64.30 -22.22
CA LYS A 37 2.97 65.25 -23.28
C LYS A 37 2.51 64.72 -24.63
N SER A 38 1.66 65.48 -25.28
CA SER A 38 1.31 65.42 -26.70
C SER A 38 0.95 66.86 -27.12
N PRO A 39 0.99 67.26 -28.40
CA PRO A 39 1.50 66.57 -29.59
C PRO A 39 2.42 67.47 -30.45
N ALA A 40 3.27 66.88 -31.30
CA ALA A 40 3.81 67.58 -32.47
C ALA A 40 3.39 66.81 -33.72
N SER A 41 2.44 67.40 -34.46
CA SER A 41 1.91 66.89 -35.71
C SER A 41 2.98 66.93 -36.80
N LYS A 42 3.32 65.77 -37.36
CA LYS A 42 3.95 65.70 -38.68
C LYS A 42 3.09 64.82 -39.58
N THR A 43 2.38 65.54 -40.44
CA THR A 43 2.10 65.28 -41.85
C THR A 43 1.95 63.81 -42.26
N MET A 44 0.70 63.47 -42.54
CA MET A 44 0.27 62.26 -43.24
C MET A 44 1.05 62.07 -44.55
N GLN A 45 1.72 60.92 -44.67
CA GLN A 45 1.70 60.16 -45.92
C GLN A 45 1.06 58.82 -45.62
N ARG A 46 -0.18 58.66 -46.10
CA ARG A 46 -0.96 57.44 -46.01
C ARG A 46 -0.62 56.60 -47.25
N PRO A 47 0.21 55.54 -47.16
CA PRO A 47 0.33 54.61 -48.26
C PRO A 47 -1.01 53.89 -48.45
N ALA A 48 -1.42 53.77 -49.71
CA ALA A 48 -2.64 53.08 -50.11
C ALA A 48 -2.72 51.66 -49.50
N PRO A 49 -3.90 51.21 -49.07
CA PRO A 49 -4.07 49.85 -48.56
C PRO A 49 -3.87 48.87 -49.73
N LYS A 50 -2.70 48.26 -49.80
CA LYS A 50 -2.50 47.07 -50.64
C LYS A 50 -3.49 46.02 -50.11
N MET A 51 -4.41 45.57 -50.97
CA MET A 51 -5.21 44.38 -50.72
C MET A 51 -4.26 43.19 -50.59
N GLY A 52 -3.86 42.90 -49.36
CA GLY A 52 -2.97 41.83 -48.98
C GLY A 52 -3.19 41.61 -47.49
N ARG A 53 -3.58 40.37 -47.15
CA ARG A 53 -3.96 39.89 -45.79
C ARG A 53 -3.33 40.71 -44.65
N SER A 54 -4.18 41.20 -43.75
CA SER A 54 -3.74 42.11 -42.70
C SER A 54 -2.74 41.40 -41.75
N PRO A 55 -1.75 42.09 -41.18
CA PRO A 55 -0.84 41.54 -40.18
C PRO A 55 -1.57 40.88 -38.99
N VAL A 56 -2.78 41.35 -38.68
CA VAL A 56 -3.65 40.81 -37.62
C VAL A 56 -4.04 39.36 -37.92
N ASP A 57 -4.37 39.03 -39.17
CA ASP A 57 -4.77 37.67 -39.58
C ASP A 57 -3.62 36.67 -39.41
N HIS A 58 -2.38 37.10 -39.66
CA HIS A 58 -1.20 36.27 -39.45
C HIS A 58 -0.97 35.99 -37.96
N THR A 59 -1.09 37.00 -37.08
CA THR A 59 -0.92 36.81 -35.63
C THR A 59 -2.01 35.91 -35.03
N LEU A 60 -3.26 36.02 -35.48
CA LEU A 60 -4.34 35.15 -35.07
C LEU A 60 -4.12 33.70 -35.53
N LYS A 61 -3.64 33.50 -36.76
CA LYS A 61 -3.27 32.17 -37.27
C LYS A 61 -2.16 31.54 -36.43
N GLN A 62 -1.12 32.30 -36.06
CA GLN A 62 -0.03 31.83 -35.22
C GLN A 62 -0.51 31.46 -33.81
N ARG A 63 -1.37 32.28 -33.19
CA ARG A 63 -1.97 31.97 -31.88
C ARG A 63 -2.82 30.71 -31.92
N ARG A 64 -3.65 30.53 -32.95
CA ARG A 64 -4.44 29.29 -33.15
C ARG A 64 -3.53 28.07 -33.33
N ALA A 65 -2.44 28.20 -34.08
CA ALA A 65 -1.47 27.10 -34.24
C ALA A 65 -0.79 26.74 -32.90
N ALA A 66 -0.36 27.73 -32.12
CA ALA A 66 0.22 27.51 -30.80
C ALA A 66 -0.78 26.87 -29.82
N GLN A 67 -2.05 27.30 -29.86
CA GLN A 67 -3.10 26.71 -29.01
C GLN A 67 -3.41 25.27 -29.40
N ARG A 68 -3.47 24.95 -30.70
CA ARG A 68 -3.61 23.56 -31.18
C ARG A 68 -2.46 22.71 -30.66
N LYS A 69 -1.23 23.19 -30.80
CA LYS A 69 -0.03 22.48 -30.33
C LYS A 69 -0.11 22.16 -28.83
N ARG A 70 -0.48 23.15 -28.00
CA ARG A 70 -0.67 22.94 -26.55
C ARG A 70 -1.79 21.96 -26.21
N ARG A 71 -2.88 21.98 -26.98
CA ARG A 71 -3.98 21.02 -26.81
C ARG A 71 -3.51 19.61 -27.16
N ASP A 72 -2.80 19.45 -28.27
CA ASP A 72 -2.32 18.15 -28.73
C ASP A 72 -1.25 17.60 -27.76
N GLU A 73 -0.39 18.46 -27.20
CA GLU A 73 0.53 18.13 -26.11
C GLU A 73 -0.23 17.67 -24.85
N ALA A 74 -1.23 18.43 -24.40
CA ALA A 74 -2.03 18.07 -23.23
C ALA A 74 -2.85 16.78 -23.43
N GLU A 75 -3.31 16.50 -24.65
CA GLU A 75 -4.00 15.26 -25.01
C GLU A 75 -3.04 14.06 -24.96
N ALA A 76 -1.80 14.23 -25.45
CA ALA A 76 -0.77 13.20 -25.33
C ALA A 76 -0.42 12.92 -23.85
N ASP A 77 -0.25 13.97 -23.04
CA ASP A 77 0.02 13.83 -21.60
C ASP A 77 -1.15 13.13 -20.88
N TYR A 78 -2.39 13.50 -21.20
CA TYR A 78 -3.58 12.88 -20.63
C TYR A 78 -3.67 11.39 -21.00
N THR A 79 -3.47 11.04 -22.26
CA THR A 79 -3.56 9.64 -22.70
C THR A 79 -2.47 8.78 -22.06
N LEU A 80 -1.26 9.32 -21.88
CA LEU A 80 -0.19 8.65 -21.13
C LEU A 80 -0.58 8.44 -19.66
N ALA A 81 -1.02 9.50 -18.98
CA ALA A 81 -1.42 9.43 -17.57
C ALA A 81 -2.60 8.48 -17.33
N ALA A 82 -3.57 8.45 -18.25
CA ALA A 82 -4.70 7.52 -18.20
C ALA A 82 -4.22 6.07 -18.32
N ALA A 83 -3.33 5.77 -19.26
CA ALA A 83 -2.76 4.43 -19.42
C ALA A 83 -1.92 3.99 -18.21
N GLU A 84 -1.16 4.90 -17.60
CA GLU A 84 -0.43 4.64 -16.36
C GLU A 84 -1.37 4.36 -15.18
N HIS A 85 -2.44 5.15 -15.04
CA HIS A 85 -3.45 4.95 -14.02
C HIS A 85 -4.16 3.59 -14.16
N GLU A 86 -4.54 3.19 -15.38
CA GLU A 86 -5.13 1.87 -15.64
C GLU A 86 -4.19 0.73 -15.25
N ARG A 87 -2.90 0.82 -15.62
CA ARG A 87 -1.90 -0.17 -15.24
C ARG A 87 -1.70 -0.23 -13.72
N ALA A 88 -1.63 0.91 -13.06
CA ALA A 88 -1.53 0.98 -11.61
C ALA A 88 -2.76 0.36 -10.93
N GLY A 89 -3.96 0.60 -11.49
CA GLY A 89 -5.20 -0.03 -11.05
C GLY A 89 -5.18 -1.55 -11.16
N GLN A 90 -4.70 -2.11 -12.28
CA GLN A 90 -4.56 -3.55 -12.46
C GLN A 90 -3.58 -4.19 -11.47
N VAL A 91 -2.46 -3.52 -11.22
CA VAL A 91 -1.47 -3.98 -10.24
C VAL A 91 -2.05 -3.95 -8.82
N LEU A 92 -2.78 -2.88 -8.47
CA LEU A 92 -3.45 -2.77 -7.17
C LEU A 92 -4.48 -3.89 -6.97
N ASP A 93 -5.32 -4.13 -7.97
CA ASP A 93 -6.34 -5.19 -7.95
C ASP A 93 -5.71 -6.58 -7.76
N ALA A 94 -4.64 -6.89 -8.52
CA ALA A 94 -3.89 -8.13 -8.36
C ALA A 94 -3.29 -8.28 -6.94
N HIS A 95 -2.78 -7.19 -6.36
CA HIS A 95 -2.29 -7.21 -4.98
C HIS A 95 -3.41 -7.39 -3.95
N GLN A 96 -4.57 -6.77 -4.15
CA GLN A 96 -5.73 -6.94 -3.28
C GLN A 96 -6.21 -8.39 -3.28
N HIS A 97 -6.31 -9.02 -4.45
CA HIS A 97 -6.61 -10.45 -4.57
C HIS A 97 -5.55 -11.30 -3.87
N ARG A 98 -4.26 -11.00 -4.08
CA ARG A 98 -3.18 -11.75 -3.42
C ARG A 98 -3.22 -11.62 -1.90
N ILE A 99 -3.58 -10.46 -1.37
CA ILE A 99 -3.75 -10.25 0.08
C ILE A 99 -4.91 -11.11 0.59
N ALA A 100 -6.06 -11.08 -0.08
CA ALA A 100 -7.21 -11.88 0.31
C ALA A 100 -6.91 -13.39 0.32
N ASP A 101 -6.17 -13.89 -0.67
CA ASP A 101 -5.73 -15.29 -0.72
C ASP A 101 -4.82 -15.64 0.47
N LEU A 102 -3.86 -14.75 0.80
CA LEU A 102 -2.95 -14.95 1.92
C LEU A 102 -3.69 -14.91 3.27
N GLU A 103 -4.69 -14.04 3.42
CA GLU A 103 -5.55 -13.98 4.60
C GLU A 103 -6.36 -15.28 4.76
N ALA A 104 -6.93 -15.80 3.66
CA ALA A 104 -7.64 -17.08 3.66
C ALA A 104 -6.72 -18.24 4.04
N ASP A 105 -5.49 -18.25 3.52
CA ASP A 105 -4.47 -19.24 3.87
C ASP A 105 -4.07 -19.15 5.36
N LEU A 106 -3.94 -17.95 5.92
CA LEU A 106 -3.66 -17.76 7.34
C LEU A 106 -4.76 -18.33 8.22
N VAL A 107 -6.03 -18.09 7.87
CA VAL A 107 -7.18 -18.66 8.59
C VAL A 107 -7.12 -20.19 8.54
N ARG A 108 -6.95 -20.77 7.35
CA ARG A 108 -6.86 -22.22 7.16
C ARG A 108 -5.71 -22.84 7.97
N LEU A 109 -4.52 -22.23 7.93
CA LEU A 109 -3.35 -22.72 8.68
C LEU A 109 -3.57 -22.63 10.20
N ASN A 110 -4.27 -21.61 10.67
CA ASN A 110 -4.59 -21.48 12.08
C ASN A 110 -5.59 -22.56 12.54
N ASP A 111 -6.59 -22.87 11.73
CA ASP A 111 -7.51 -23.98 11.99
C ASP A 111 -6.79 -25.33 12.06
N GLN A 112 -5.88 -25.59 11.12
CA GLN A 112 -5.03 -26.79 11.11
C GLN A 112 -4.12 -26.87 12.34
N LEU A 113 -3.59 -25.73 12.80
CA LEU A 113 -2.78 -25.66 14.01
C LEU A 113 -3.60 -26.00 15.26
N GLU A 114 -4.82 -25.47 15.37
CA GLU A 114 -5.72 -25.78 16.48
C GLU A 114 -6.14 -27.25 16.48
N GLU A 115 -6.47 -27.83 15.32
CA GLU A 115 -6.74 -29.26 15.20
C GLU A 115 -5.55 -30.11 15.65
N THR A 116 -4.34 -29.76 15.21
CA THR A 116 -3.10 -30.45 15.59
C THR A 116 -2.85 -30.36 17.10
N ARG A 117 -3.08 -29.19 17.70
CA ARG A 117 -2.99 -28.97 19.16
C ARG A 117 -3.99 -29.84 19.92
N GLN A 118 -5.23 -29.97 19.44
CA GLN A 118 -6.23 -30.84 20.05
C GLN A 118 -5.83 -32.31 19.96
N THR A 119 -5.34 -32.75 18.80
CA THR A 119 -4.85 -34.12 18.59
C THR A 119 -3.68 -34.43 19.52
N LEU A 120 -2.73 -33.51 19.68
CA LEU A 120 -1.62 -33.66 20.63
C LEU A 120 -2.11 -33.79 22.08
N ARG A 121 -3.10 -33.00 22.49
CA ARG A 121 -3.71 -33.10 23.84
C ARG A 121 -4.37 -34.47 24.05
N LYS A 122 -5.10 -34.98 23.05
CA LYS A 122 -5.75 -36.30 23.10
C LYS A 122 -4.69 -37.42 23.20
N ALA A 123 -3.67 -37.38 22.36
CA ALA A 123 -2.56 -38.35 22.39
C ALA A 123 -1.88 -38.37 23.75
N ARG A 124 -1.50 -37.21 24.31
CA ARG A 124 -0.89 -37.11 25.65
C ARG A 124 -1.78 -37.71 26.75
N LYS A 125 -3.10 -37.49 26.69
CA LYS A 125 -4.05 -38.07 27.65
C LYS A 125 -4.09 -39.60 27.53
N GLN A 126 -4.10 -40.12 26.30
CA GLN A 126 -4.07 -41.56 26.05
C GLN A 126 -2.76 -42.19 26.53
N THR A 127 -1.61 -41.58 26.22
CA THR A 127 -0.29 -42.04 26.69
C THR A 127 -0.27 -42.15 28.21
N ARG A 128 -0.68 -41.10 28.93
CA ARG A 128 -0.75 -41.14 30.40
C ARG A 128 -1.67 -42.24 30.95
N ARG A 129 -2.78 -42.54 30.25
CA ARG A 129 -3.68 -43.64 30.63
C ARG A 129 -3.00 -45.00 30.43
N LEU A 130 -2.33 -45.18 29.30
CA LEU A 130 -1.61 -46.41 28.96
C LEU A 130 -0.42 -46.64 29.92
N GLU A 131 0.36 -45.61 30.24
CA GLU A 131 1.45 -45.69 31.22
C GLU A 131 0.94 -46.16 32.59
N ARG A 132 -0.19 -45.62 33.06
CA ARG A 132 -0.81 -46.07 34.31
C ARG A 132 -1.26 -47.52 34.24
N ALA A 133 -1.91 -47.92 33.15
CA ALA A 133 -2.36 -49.30 32.95
C ALA A 133 -1.18 -50.27 32.88
N PHE A 134 -0.12 -49.91 32.17
CA PHE A 134 1.13 -50.67 32.07
C PHE A 134 1.78 -50.86 33.45
N ASN A 135 1.95 -49.77 34.21
CA ASN A 135 2.52 -49.84 35.55
C ASN A 135 1.66 -50.69 36.50
N GLN A 136 0.33 -50.60 36.39
CA GLN A 136 -0.57 -51.44 37.18
C GLN A 136 -0.44 -52.93 36.80
N ALA A 137 -0.38 -53.24 35.50
CA ALA A 137 -0.18 -54.59 35.01
C ALA A 137 1.17 -55.17 35.48
N ALA A 138 2.24 -54.39 35.43
CA ALA A 138 3.56 -54.78 35.92
C ALA A 138 3.54 -55.11 37.42
N ARG A 139 2.86 -54.31 38.24
CA ARG A 139 2.69 -54.57 39.68
C ARG A 139 1.89 -55.85 39.93
N ASN A 140 0.80 -56.05 39.20
CA ASN A 140 -0.02 -57.26 39.32
C ASN A 140 0.78 -58.50 38.92
N ALA A 141 1.53 -58.44 37.82
CA ALA A 141 2.39 -59.53 37.37
C ALA A 141 3.47 -59.87 38.42
N ALA A 142 4.11 -58.85 39.01
CA ALA A 142 5.08 -59.07 40.08
C ALA A 142 4.45 -59.72 41.33
N ALA A 143 3.22 -59.33 41.70
CA ALA A 143 2.51 -59.94 42.82
C ALA A 143 2.13 -61.40 42.54
N VAL A 144 1.66 -61.71 41.33
CA VAL A 144 1.36 -63.08 40.90
C VAL A 144 2.65 -63.92 40.87
N ARG A 145 3.74 -63.37 40.34
CA ARG A 145 5.04 -64.06 40.31
C ARG A 145 5.52 -64.43 41.70
N LYS A 146 5.46 -63.49 42.66
CA LYS A 146 5.81 -63.77 44.06
C LYS A 146 4.97 -64.90 44.65
N ARG A 147 3.66 -64.91 44.39
CA ARG A 147 2.77 -65.99 44.86
C ARG A 147 3.16 -67.33 44.24
N PHE A 148 3.42 -67.35 42.93
CA PHE A 148 3.89 -68.54 42.22
C PHE A 148 5.19 -69.07 42.84
N ASP A 149 6.20 -68.21 42.98
CA ASP A 149 7.50 -68.61 43.55
C ASP A 149 7.35 -69.13 45.00
N THR A 150 6.45 -68.56 45.81
CA THR A 150 6.19 -69.07 47.17
C THR A 150 5.49 -70.43 47.19
N GLU A 151 4.57 -70.71 46.25
CA GLU A 151 3.94 -72.03 46.18
C GLU A 151 4.93 -73.09 45.65
N GLU A 152 5.79 -72.74 44.68
CA GLU A 152 6.87 -73.63 44.25
C GLU A 152 7.81 -73.96 45.41
N GLN A 153 8.23 -72.97 46.20
CA GLN A 153 9.07 -73.20 47.38
C GLN A 153 8.42 -74.16 48.38
N ARG A 154 7.10 -74.03 48.63
CA ARG A 154 6.38 -74.95 49.51
C ARG A 154 6.32 -76.36 48.97
N LEU A 155 6.08 -76.52 47.67
CA LEU A 155 6.09 -77.83 47.01
C LEU A 155 7.47 -78.50 47.14
N THR A 156 8.54 -77.77 46.82
CA THR A 156 9.92 -78.30 46.94
C THR A 156 10.33 -78.64 48.37
N ALA A 157 9.71 -78.01 49.38
CA ALA A 157 10.00 -78.31 50.79
C ALA A 157 9.22 -79.53 51.33
N MET A 158 8.24 -80.04 50.56
CA MET A 158 7.46 -81.24 50.89
C MET A 158 7.97 -82.50 50.18
N GLU A 159 8.88 -82.34 49.21
CA GLU A 159 9.65 -83.43 48.57
C GLU A 159 10.93 -83.74 49.37
#